data_AF-A0A849EW01-F1
#
_entry.id   AF-A0A849EW01-F1
#
_cell.length_a   1.000
_cell.length_b   1.000
_cell.length_c   1.000
_cell.angle_alpha   90.00
_cell.angle_beta   90.00
_cell.angle_gamma   90.00
#
_symmetry.space_group_name_H-M   'P 1'
#
loop_
_entity.id
_entity.type
_entity.pdbx_description
1 polymer ?
#
loop_
_entity_poly.entity_id
_entity_poly.type
_entity_poly.pdbx_seq_one_letter_code
_entity_poly.pdbx_strand_id
1 'polypeptide(L)'
;MMVIDADQQLAFAARLAAQGKHHQAAAEYDRFLHFFPNDPRQREVHLEAGRGMLHAGDGPGAERYFSTVTQGAVRDDLWQSAHFLLTESYLLQGNPHAAVKPLYALLATTAEAKVKDKVYQRLAWIHIDQLDWDGARRILERISPEGRRRFDTQALADRLAQADRLPHKRPALAGALSVLPGAGQMYCGRYEDALAAFMVNGALAWAAYEAFDHDLNALGGILAITGLGFYLGNIYSAVSSAHKFNRAQQEGFSKNVQRQWVIGRRSDPNTTRRLSAAAITIAVRFQF
;
A
#
# COMPACT_ATOMS: atom_id res chain seq x y z
N MET A 1 14.23 22.05 44.02
CA MET A 1 14.08 20.65 43.60
C MET A 1 12.90 20.61 42.63
N MET A 2 13.14 20.34 41.35
CA MET A 2 12.05 20.20 40.37
C MET A 2 11.43 18.82 40.60
N VAL A 3 10.21 18.79 41.13
CA VAL A 3 9.45 17.54 41.31
C VAL A 3 8.86 17.21 39.95
N ILE A 4 9.26 16.09 39.35
CA ILE A 4 8.68 15.61 38.10
C ILE A 4 7.31 15.04 38.45
N ASP A 5 6.26 15.67 37.96
CA ASP A 5 4.87 15.27 38.16
C ASP A 5 4.34 14.50 36.95
N ALA A 6 3.60 13.42 37.22
CA ALA A 6 3.08 12.50 36.21
C ALA A 6 2.12 13.23 35.25
N ASP A 7 1.22 14.05 35.80
CA ASP A 7 0.22 14.77 35.01
C ASP A 7 0.86 15.85 34.14
N GLN A 8 1.83 16.60 34.69
CA GLN A 8 2.60 17.58 33.91
C GLN A 8 3.40 16.94 32.78
N GLN A 9 4.01 15.77 33.02
CA GLN A 9 4.77 15.05 32.00
C GLN A 9 3.85 14.62 30.84
N LEU A 10 2.68 14.06 31.13
CA LEU A 10 1.70 13.69 30.10
C LEU A 10 1.13 14.89 29.36
N ALA A 11 0.79 15.96 30.08
CA ALA A 11 0.29 17.19 29.48
C ALA A 11 1.31 17.81 28.51
N PHE A 12 2.60 17.73 28.85
CA PHE A 12 3.67 18.19 27.97
C PHE A 12 3.81 17.31 26.72
N ALA A 13 3.83 15.98 26.89
CA ALA A 13 3.89 15.03 25.77
C ALA A 13 2.70 15.22 24.80
N ALA A 14 1.48 15.34 25.34
CA ALA A 14 0.27 15.58 24.56
C ALA A 14 0.32 16.93 23.80
N ARG A 15 0.87 17.98 24.43
CA ARG A 15 1.07 19.28 23.77
C ARG A 15 2.04 19.18 22.59
N LEU A 16 3.13 18.43 22.72
CA LEU A 16 4.07 18.19 21.62
C LEU A 16 3.40 17.41 20.49
N ALA A 17 2.61 16.40 20.82
CA ALA A 17 1.85 15.63 19.83
C ALA A 17 0.87 16.52 19.06
N ALA A 18 0.13 17.39 19.76
CA ALA A 18 -0.79 18.36 19.15
C ALA A 18 -0.07 19.40 18.26
N GLN A 19 1.20 19.70 18.52
CA GLN A 19 2.04 20.54 17.67
C GLN A 19 2.64 19.80 16.46
N GLY A 20 2.32 18.52 16.27
CA GLY A 20 2.90 17.67 15.21
C GLY A 20 4.34 17.24 15.48
N LYS A 21 4.87 17.50 16.68
CA LYS A 21 6.24 17.12 17.07
C LYS A 21 6.28 15.67 17.55
N HIS A 22 5.90 14.75 16.67
CA HIS A 22 5.57 13.37 17.02
C HIS A 22 6.72 12.58 17.67
N HIS A 23 7.94 12.68 17.15
CA HIS A 23 9.10 12.04 17.77
C HIS A 23 9.41 12.60 19.16
N GLN A 24 9.26 13.91 19.36
CA GLN A 24 9.51 14.54 20.66
C GLN A 24 8.43 14.12 21.66
N ALA A 25 7.17 14.11 21.24
CA ALA A 25 6.07 13.62 22.06
C ALA A 25 6.30 12.16 22.51
N ALA A 26 6.72 11.29 21.58
CA ALA A 26 7.01 9.90 21.90
C ALA A 26 8.18 9.76 22.89
N ALA A 27 9.23 10.58 22.78
CA ALA A 27 10.31 10.61 23.76
C ALA A 27 9.84 11.07 25.16
N GLU A 28 8.89 12.01 25.25
CA GLU A 28 8.30 12.40 26.54
C GLU A 28 7.39 11.33 27.12
N TYR A 29 6.67 10.57 26.27
CA TYR A 29 5.93 9.39 26.69
C TYR A 29 6.88 8.29 27.19
N ASP A 30 8.01 8.04 26.54
CA ASP A 30 9.03 7.09 27.04
C ASP A 30 9.53 7.48 28.42
N ARG A 31 9.81 8.78 28.64
CA ARG A 31 10.17 9.28 29.97
C ARG A 31 9.07 9.01 30.98
N PHE A 32 7.81 9.20 30.62
CA PHE A 32 6.71 8.87 31.52
C PHE A 32 6.69 7.37 31.87
N LEU A 33 6.79 6.50 30.85
CA LEU A 33 6.79 5.05 31.04
C LEU A 33 7.96 4.61 31.96
N HIS A 34 9.09 5.29 31.88
CA HIS A 34 10.27 5.04 32.71
C HIS A 34 10.13 5.56 34.16
N PHE A 35 9.74 6.83 34.34
CA PHE A 35 9.72 7.47 35.66
C PHE A 35 8.48 7.14 36.49
N PHE A 36 7.38 6.72 35.85
CA PHE A 36 6.11 6.43 36.52
C PHE A 36 5.60 4.99 36.27
N PRO A 37 6.42 3.94 36.47
CA PRO A 37 6.12 2.57 36.02
C PRO A 37 4.86 1.97 36.65
N ASN A 38 4.41 2.48 37.80
CA ASN A 38 3.22 2.02 38.52
C ASN A 38 1.98 2.89 38.27
N ASP A 39 2.07 3.92 37.42
CA ASP A 39 0.91 4.76 37.10
C ASP A 39 -0.15 3.93 36.35
N PRO A 40 -1.44 4.07 36.66
CA PRO A 40 -2.50 3.28 36.01
C PRO A 40 -2.61 3.55 34.49
N ARG A 41 -2.12 4.70 33.99
CA ARG A 41 -2.24 5.13 32.58
C ARG A 41 -1.18 4.53 31.67
N GLN A 42 -0.31 3.65 32.14
CA GLN A 42 0.77 3.04 31.36
C GLN A 42 0.31 2.53 29.99
N ARG A 43 -0.84 1.84 29.91
CA ARG A 43 -1.36 1.29 28.64
C ARG A 43 -1.83 2.38 27.67
N GLU A 44 -2.47 3.43 28.17
CA GLU A 44 -2.87 4.59 27.37
C GLU A 44 -1.64 5.31 26.82
N VAL A 45 -0.60 5.47 27.65
CA VAL A 45 0.65 6.11 27.26
C VAL A 45 1.39 5.31 26.18
N HIS A 46 1.40 3.98 26.25
CA HIS A 46 1.92 3.16 25.17
C HIS A 46 1.16 3.40 23.85
N LEU A 47 -0.17 3.47 23.90
CA LEU A 47 -0.98 3.78 22.72
C LEU A 47 -0.62 5.14 22.12
N GLU A 48 -0.52 6.19 22.95
CA GLU A 48 -0.18 7.53 22.48
C GLU A 48 1.25 7.64 21.95
N ALA A 49 2.23 6.98 22.59
CA ALA A 49 3.59 6.88 22.09
C ALA A 49 3.65 6.20 20.71
N GLY A 50 2.95 5.06 20.57
CA GLY A 50 2.85 4.33 19.31
C GLY A 50 2.16 5.14 18.21
N ARG A 51 1.09 5.89 18.54
CA ARG A 51 0.44 6.81 17.60
C ARG A 51 1.39 7.91 17.14
N GLY A 52 2.17 8.47 18.06
CA GLY A 52 3.25 9.40 17.75
C GLY A 52 4.19 8.81 16.70
N MET A 53 4.71 7.61 16.93
CA MET A 53 5.61 6.95 15.97
C MET A 53 4.95 6.67 14.61
N LEU A 54 3.68 6.24 14.60
CA LEU A 54 2.92 6.08 13.36
C LEU A 54 2.82 7.39 12.56
N HIS A 55 2.47 8.49 13.23
CA HIS A 55 2.38 9.80 12.59
C HIS A 55 3.74 10.32 12.10
N ALA A 56 4.82 9.90 12.77
CA ALA A 56 6.18 10.18 12.35
C ALA A 56 6.67 9.31 11.16
N GLY A 57 5.87 8.32 10.72
CA GLY A 57 6.27 7.39 9.66
C GLY A 57 7.13 6.22 10.15
N ASP A 58 7.34 6.10 11.47
CA ASP A 58 8.15 5.04 12.09
C ASP A 58 7.27 3.84 12.47
N GLY A 59 7.04 2.96 11.49
CA GLY A 59 6.30 1.71 11.68
C GLY A 59 6.94 0.76 12.71
N PRO A 60 8.25 0.48 12.65
CA PRO A 60 8.92 -0.37 13.64
C PRO A 60 8.88 0.20 15.06
N GLY A 61 9.04 1.53 15.23
CA GLY A 61 8.90 2.19 16.51
C GLY A 61 7.49 2.05 17.08
N ALA A 62 6.46 2.26 16.25
CA ALA A 62 5.07 2.12 16.64
C ALA A 62 4.70 0.68 17.06
N GLU A 63 5.19 -0.32 16.31
CA GLU A 63 4.97 -1.73 16.58
C GLU A 63 5.37 -2.11 18.01
N ARG A 64 6.51 -1.59 18.51
CA ARG A 64 7.01 -1.87 19.86
C ARG A 64 5.99 -1.49 20.93
N TYR A 65 5.42 -0.29 20.83
CA TYR A 65 4.45 0.18 21.82
C TYR A 65 3.13 -0.57 21.77
N PHE A 66 2.59 -0.80 20.57
CA PHE A 66 1.31 -1.50 20.44
C PHE A 66 1.44 -2.98 20.82
N SER A 67 2.57 -3.62 20.52
CA SER A 67 2.84 -5.00 20.92
C SER A 67 2.71 -5.19 22.44
N THR A 68 3.24 -4.26 23.24
CA THR A 68 3.08 -4.28 24.70
C THR A 68 1.62 -4.30 25.14
N VAL A 69 0.77 -3.47 24.53
CA VAL A 69 -0.66 -3.40 24.87
C VAL A 69 -1.40 -4.66 24.40
N THR A 70 -1.10 -5.17 23.20
CA THR A 70 -1.75 -6.38 22.65
C THR A 70 -1.39 -7.67 23.40
N GLN A 71 -0.17 -7.76 23.94
CA GLN A 71 0.33 -8.90 24.71
C GLN A 71 -0.13 -8.89 26.19
N GLY A 72 -0.61 -7.76 26.70
CA GLY A 72 -1.16 -7.66 28.05
C GLY A 72 -2.38 -8.56 28.27
N ALA A 73 -2.79 -8.77 29.53
CA ALA A 73 -3.89 -9.67 29.87
C ALA A 73 -5.30 -9.03 29.76
N VAL A 74 -5.40 -7.70 29.86
CA VAL A 74 -6.68 -6.98 29.85
C VAL A 74 -7.26 -6.93 28.43
N ARG A 75 -8.55 -7.25 28.29
CA ARG A 75 -9.29 -7.29 27.01
C ARG A 75 -10.38 -6.22 27.01
N ASP A 76 -10.01 -4.99 26.74
CA ASP A 76 -10.87 -3.81 26.70
C ASP A 76 -10.72 -3.05 25.37
N ASP A 77 -11.36 -1.89 25.26
CA ASP A 77 -11.32 -1.04 24.06
C ASP A 77 -9.90 -0.59 23.68
N LEU A 78 -9.01 -0.39 24.67
CA LEU A 78 -7.60 -0.06 24.43
C LEU A 78 -6.87 -1.23 23.78
N TRP A 79 -7.13 -2.45 24.26
CA TRP A 79 -6.58 -3.67 23.66
C TRP A 79 -7.06 -3.87 22.23
N GLN A 80 -8.35 -3.63 21.95
CA GLN A 80 -8.89 -3.68 20.59
C GLN A 80 -8.23 -2.62 19.69
N SER A 81 -8.12 -1.38 20.18
CA SER A 81 -7.48 -0.27 19.47
C SER A 81 -6.02 -0.56 19.12
N ALA A 82 -5.28 -1.16 20.06
CA ALA A 82 -3.89 -1.55 19.84
C ALA A 82 -3.73 -2.57 18.71
N HIS A 83 -4.67 -3.50 18.52
CA HIS A 83 -4.63 -4.45 17.41
C HIS A 83 -4.78 -3.75 16.05
N PHE A 84 -5.72 -2.81 15.92
CA PHE A 84 -5.86 -2.03 14.69
C PHE A 84 -4.62 -1.19 14.41
N LEU A 85 -4.05 -0.54 15.43
CA LEU A 85 -2.86 0.29 15.25
C LEU A 85 -1.59 -0.51 14.96
N LEU A 86 -1.47 -1.71 15.55
CA LEU A 86 -0.42 -2.67 15.22
C LEU A 86 -0.55 -3.18 13.77
N THR A 87 -1.78 -3.35 13.27
CA THR A 87 -2.00 -3.60 11.84
C THR A 87 -1.50 -2.44 10.99
N GLU A 88 -1.78 -1.19 11.36
CA GLU A 88 -1.28 -0.02 10.62
C GLU A 88 0.24 0.09 10.64
N SER A 89 0.90 -0.26 11.75
CA SER A 89 2.36 -0.23 11.83
C SER A 89 2.99 -1.22 10.85
N TYR A 90 2.44 -2.44 10.72
CA TYR A 90 2.91 -3.41 9.73
C TYR A 90 2.62 -2.96 8.28
N LEU A 91 1.50 -2.31 8.01
CA LEU A 91 1.18 -1.78 6.68
C LEU A 91 2.06 -0.60 6.28
N LEU A 92 2.51 0.20 7.26
CA LEU A 92 3.48 1.27 7.03
C LEU A 92 4.86 0.70 6.66
N GLN A 93 5.22 -0.45 7.22
CA GLN A 93 6.43 -1.20 6.86
C GLN A 93 6.32 -1.94 5.51
N GLY A 94 5.18 -1.87 4.83
CA GLY A 94 4.96 -2.62 3.58
C GLY A 94 4.79 -4.13 3.78
N ASN A 95 4.43 -4.58 4.98
CA ASN A 95 4.25 -6.00 5.30
C ASN A 95 2.77 -6.36 5.55
N PRO A 96 1.95 -6.50 4.49
CA PRO A 96 0.53 -6.80 4.64
C PRO A 96 0.26 -8.21 5.18
N HIS A 97 1.18 -9.16 4.99
CA HIS A 97 1.05 -10.51 5.55
C HIS A 97 1.19 -10.52 7.08
N ALA A 98 2.06 -9.69 7.65
CA ALA A 98 2.11 -9.49 9.10
C ALA A 98 0.91 -8.68 9.60
N ALA A 99 0.48 -7.68 8.82
CA ALA A 99 -0.60 -6.77 9.20
C ALA A 99 -1.95 -7.44 9.46
N VAL A 100 -2.25 -8.57 8.83
CA VAL A 100 -3.51 -9.30 9.07
C VAL A 100 -3.52 -10.09 10.37
N LYS A 101 -2.34 -10.39 10.96
CA LYS A 101 -2.26 -11.26 12.16
C LYS A 101 -2.95 -10.63 13.39
N PRO A 102 -2.73 -9.35 13.74
CA PRO A 102 -3.45 -8.73 14.86
C PRO A 102 -4.97 -8.74 14.64
N LEU A 103 -5.44 -8.53 13.41
CA LEU A 103 -6.86 -8.57 13.07
C LEU A 103 -7.47 -9.96 13.30
N TYR A 104 -6.80 -11.02 12.85
CA TYR A 104 -7.27 -12.39 13.11
C TYR A 104 -7.23 -12.77 14.59
N ALA A 105 -6.24 -12.30 15.35
CA ALA A 105 -6.19 -12.48 16.79
C ALA A 105 -7.40 -11.80 17.48
N LEU A 106 -7.77 -10.60 17.02
CA LEU A 106 -8.95 -9.89 17.49
C LEU A 106 -10.26 -10.65 17.16
N LEU A 107 -10.38 -11.20 15.94
CA LEU A 107 -11.55 -12.03 15.56
C LEU A 107 -11.70 -13.29 16.40
N ALA A 108 -10.58 -13.91 16.80
CA ALA A 108 -10.57 -15.15 17.57
C ALA A 108 -10.99 -14.95 19.04
N THR A 109 -10.92 -13.71 19.53
CA THR A 109 -11.08 -13.39 20.96
C THR A 109 -12.33 -12.58 21.26
N THR A 110 -12.74 -11.67 20.36
CA THR A 110 -13.93 -10.85 20.60
C THR A 110 -15.23 -11.62 20.29
N ALA A 111 -16.25 -11.45 21.13
CA ALA A 111 -17.61 -11.90 20.85
C ALA A 111 -18.45 -10.82 20.16
N GLU A 112 -18.02 -9.56 20.20
CA GLU A 112 -18.81 -8.41 19.76
C GLU A 112 -18.91 -8.32 18.23
N ALA A 113 -20.14 -8.38 17.71
CA ALA A 113 -20.41 -8.28 16.28
C ALA A 113 -19.84 -6.98 15.67
N LYS A 114 -20.01 -5.85 16.35
CA LYS A 114 -19.51 -4.54 15.89
C LYS A 114 -18.00 -4.51 15.70
N VAL A 115 -17.25 -5.19 16.58
CA VAL A 115 -15.79 -5.28 16.49
C VAL A 115 -15.39 -6.20 15.35
N LYS A 116 -16.05 -7.36 15.21
CA LYS A 116 -15.83 -8.28 14.08
C LYS A 116 -16.07 -7.60 12.73
N ASP A 117 -17.14 -6.82 12.62
CA ASP A 117 -17.47 -6.08 11.41
C ASP A 117 -16.38 -5.06 11.04
N LYS A 118 -15.87 -4.30 12.03
CA LYS A 118 -14.72 -3.40 11.82
C LYS A 118 -13.49 -4.16 11.34
N VAL A 119 -13.22 -5.33 11.92
CA VAL A 119 -12.08 -6.15 11.52
C VAL A 119 -12.22 -6.65 10.08
N TYR A 120 -13.37 -7.24 9.73
CA TYR A 120 -13.62 -7.70 8.35
C TYR A 120 -13.53 -6.54 7.37
N GLN A 121 -14.10 -5.39 7.69
CA GLN A 121 -13.93 -4.20 6.86
C GLN A 121 -12.47 -3.84 6.66
N ARG A 122 -11.65 -3.86 7.72
CA ARG A 122 -10.22 -3.53 7.59
C ARG A 122 -9.46 -4.56 6.77
N LEU A 123 -9.73 -5.86 6.96
CA LEU A 123 -9.19 -6.93 6.14
C LEU A 123 -9.56 -6.74 4.66
N ALA A 124 -10.81 -6.40 4.35
CA ALA A 124 -11.23 -6.14 2.97
C ALA A 124 -10.42 -5.00 2.33
N TRP A 125 -10.14 -3.92 3.06
CA TRP A 125 -9.27 -2.84 2.58
C TRP A 125 -7.83 -3.29 2.35
N ILE A 126 -7.29 -4.18 3.19
CA ILE A 126 -5.95 -4.76 2.96
C ILE A 126 -5.93 -5.57 1.65
N HIS A 127 -6.97 -6.35 1.36
CA HIS A 127 -7.08 -7.07 0.08
C HIS A 127 -7.20 -6.10 -1.12
N ILE A 128 -7.96 -5.01 -0.99
CA ILE A 128 -8.07 -3.95 -2.01
C ILE A 128 -6.70 -3.30 -2.29
N ASP A 129 -5.92 -3.04 -1.25
CA ASP A 129 -4.56 -2.49 -1.36
C ASP A 129 -3.61 -3.46 -2.07
N GLN A 130 -3.84 -4.77 -1.90
CA GLN A 130 -3.11 -5.85 -2.58
C GLN A 130 -3.62 -6.17 -3.99
N LEU A 131 -4.64 -5.46 -4.49
CA LEU A 131 -5.33 -5.73 -5.77
C LEU A 131 -6.02 -7.13 -5.81
N ASP A 132 -6.27 -7.72 -4.65
CA ASP A 132 -7.00 -8.99 -4.51
C ASP A 132 -8.50 -8.72 -4.38
N TRP A 133 -9.14 -8.46 -5.51
CA TRP A 133 -10.56 -8.10 -5.59
C TRP A 133 -11.48 -9.22 -5.07
N ASP A 134 -11.13 -10.46 -5.38
CA ASP A 134 -11.90 -11.63 -4.93
C ASP A 134 -11.78 -11.85 -3.43
N GLY A 135 -10.57 -11.72 -2.88
CA GLY A 135 -10.36 -11.76 -1.44
C GLY A 135 -11.12 -10.67 -0.71
N ALA A 136 -11.08 -9.44 -1.23
CA ALA A 136 -11.84 -8.33 -0.68
C ALA A 136 -13.35 -8.63 -0.66
N ARG A 137 -13.93 -9.10 -1.79
CA ARG A 137 -15.36 -9.46 -1.87
C ARG A 137 -15.75 -10.55 -0.87
N ARG A 138 -14.99 -11.64 -0.79
CA ARG A 138 -15.22 -12.73 0.17
C ARG A 138 -15.19 -12.25 1.63
N ILE A 139 -14.28 -11.33 1.96
CA ILE A 139 -14.22 -10.77 3.32
C ILE A 139 -15.42 -9.87 3.61
N LEU A 140 -15.87 -9.05 2.64
CA LEU A 140 -17.04 -8.19 2.79
C LEU A 140 -18.33 -8.98 3.07
N GLU A 141 -18.46 -10.19 2.52
CA GLU A 141 -19.59 -11.10 2.79
C GLU A 141 -19.65 -11.59 4.24
N ARG A 142 -18.53 -11.56 4.96
CA ARG A 142 -18.46 -11.95 6.38
C ARG A 142 -18.96 -10.86 7.34
N ILE A 143 -19.15 -9.64 6.85
CA ILE A 143 -19.67 -8.52 7.64
C ILE A 143 -21.17 -8.77 7.91
N SER A 144 -21.60 -8.54 9.16
CA SER A 144 -23.00 -8.67 9.57
C SER A 144 -23.95 -7.79 8.73
N PRO A 145 -25.25 -8.10 8.62
CA PRO A 145 -26.20 -7.24 7.90
C PRO A 145 -26.19 -5.78 8.39
N GLU A 146 -26.06 -5.56 9.71
CA GLU A 146 -25.95 -4.24 10.33
C GLU A 146 -24.65 -3.54 9.90
N GLY A 147 -23.53 -4.26 9.95
CA GLY A 147 -22.23 -3.76 9.50
C GLY A 147 -22.22 -3.44 8.01
N ARG A 148 -22.88 -4.26 7.18
CA ARG A 148 -23.00 -4.05 5.73
C ARG A 148 -23.72 -2.76 5.40
N ARG A 149 -24.81 -2.44 6.11
CA ARG A 149 -25.50 -1.15 6.01
C ARG A 149 -24.63 0.00 6.49
N ARG A 150 -24.00 -0.14 7.66
CA ARG A 150 -23.14 0.90 8.26
C ARG A 150 -21.95 1.26 7.37
N PHE A 151 -21.39 0.26 6.70
CA PHE A 151 -20.19 0.39 5.89
C PHE A 151 -20.47 0.40 4.41
N ASP A 152 -21.72 0.47 3.97
CA ASP A 152 -22.12 0.48 2.55
C ASP A 152 -21.43 -0.60 1.69
N THR A 153 -21.26 -1.80 2.25
CA THR A 153 -20.42 -2.85 1.63
C THR A 153 -20.93 -3.29 0.27
N GLN A 154 -22.23 -3.11 0.00
CA GLN A 154 -22.82 -3.41 -1.29
C GLN A 154 -22.29 -2.49 -2.36
N ALA A 155 -22.30 -1.16 -2.13
CA ALA A 155 -21.74 -0.21 -3.08
C ALA A 155 -20.23 -0.47 -3.31
N LEU A 156 -19.50 -0.86 -2.25
CA LEU A 156 -18.10 -1.26 -2.39
C LEU A 156 -17.95 -2.50 -3.27
N ALA A 157 -18.71 -3.56 -3.01
CA ALA A 157 -18.67 -4.80 -3.77
C ALA A 157 -19.03 -4.57 -5.25
N ASP A 158 -20.07 -3.79 -5.51
CA ASP A 158 -20.50 -3.41 -6.87
C ASP A 158 -19.42 -2.59 -7.60
N ARG A 159 -18.71 -1.72 -6.87
CA ARG A 159 -17.56 -1.02 -7.43
C ARG A 159 -16.45 -2.00 -7.75
N LEU A 160 -16.07 -2.89 -6.84
CA LEU A 160 -15.01 -3.88 -7.04
C LEU A 160 -15.32 -4.85 -8.19
N ALA A 161 -16.57 -5.18 -8.47
CA ALA A 161 -16.97 -5.99 -9.63
C ALA A 161 -16.60 -5.33 -10.97
N GLN A 162 -16.37 -4.02 -11.00
CA GLN A 162 -15.93 -3.31 -12.20
C GLN A 162 -14.43 -3.51 -12.47
N ALA A 163 -13.66 -4.04 -11.51
CA ALA A 163 -12.25 -4.35 -11.69
C ALA A 163 -12.02 -5.38 -12.82
N ASP A 164 -12.97 -6.31 -13.01
CA ASP A 164 -12.89 -7.36 -14.03
C ASP A 164 -13.00 -6.80 -15.46
N ARG A 165 -13.48 -5.56 -15.60
CA ARG A 165 -13.65 -4.85 -16.88
C ARG A 165 -12.53 -3.85 -17.16
N LEU A 166 -11.51 -3.80 -16.30
CA LEU A 166 -10.40 -2.87 -16.50
C LEU A 166 -9.69 -3.16 -17.83
N PRO A 167 -9.25 -2.12 -18.56
CA PRO A 167 -8.45 -2.30 -19.76
C PRO A 167 -7.27 -3.21 -19.51
N HIS A 168 -7.12 -4.23 -20.34
CA HIS A 168 -6.08 -5.24 -20.21
C HIS A 168 -5.35 -5.46 -21.54
N LYS A 169 -4.02 -5.52 -21.47
CA LYS A 169 -3.12 -5.83 -22.57
C LYS A 169 -2.56 -7.23 -22.37
N ARG A 170 -2.68 -8.08 -23.39
CA ARG A 170 -2.19 -9.46 -23.33
C ARG A 170 -0.65 -9.48 -23.49
N PRO A 171 0.12 -9.93 -22.49
CA PRO A 171 1.59 -9.93 -22.58
C PRO A 171 2.11 -10.84 -23.70
N ALA A 172 1.48 -12.00 -23.90
CA ALA A 172 1.85 -12.93 -24.97
C ALA A 172 1.66 -12.30 -26.37
N LEU A 173 0.59 -11.52 -26.56
CA LEU A 173 0.36 -10.79 -27.81
C LEU A 173 1.40 -9.68 -28.00
N ALA A 174 1.75 -8.94 -26.94
CA ALA A 174 2.81 -7.94 -27.00
C ALA A 174 4.15 -8.56 -27.42
N GLY A 175 4.49 -9.73 -26.88
CA GLY A 175 5.67 -10.49 -27.28
C GLY A 175 5.60 -10.97 -28.73
N ALA A 176 4.48 -11.56 -29.15
CA ALA A 176 4.29 -12.04 -30.52
C ALA A 176 4.38 -10.91 -31.56
N LEU A 177 3.79 -9.74 -31.28
CA LEU A 177 3.90 -8.57 -32.14
C LEU A 177 5.33 -8.04 -32.23
N SER A 178 6.14 -8.21 -31.17
CA SER A 178 7.52 -7.71 -31.11
C SER A 178 8.50 -8.45 -32.02
N VAL A 179 8.04 -9.47 -32.75
CA VAL A 179 8.78 -10.03 -33.89
C VAL A 179 9.10 -8.92 -34.90
N LEU A 180 8.18 -7.97 -35.09
CA LEU A 180 8.50 -6.70 -35.73
C LEU A 180 9.01 -5.74 -34.63
N PRO A 181 10.28 -5.28 -34.67
CA PRO A 181 10.84 -4.40 -33.65
C PRO A 181 9.94 -3.18 -33.39
N GLY A 182 9.56 -2.99 -32.12
CA GLY A 182 8.69 -1.90 -31.67
C GLY A 182 7.19 -2.14 -31.74
N ALA A 183 6.69 -3.15 -32.46
CA ALA A 183 5.23 -3.34 -32.60
C ALA A 183 4.54 -3.76 -31.29
N GLY A 184 5.21 -4.53 -30.41
CA GLY A 184 4.67 -4.84 -29.08
C GLY A 184 4.57 -3.62 -28.16
N GLN A 185 5.53 -2.71 -28.25
CA GLN A 185 5.52 -1.43 -27.54
C GLN A 185 4.41 -0.53 -28.08
N MET A 186 4.24 -0.46 -29.40
CA MET A 186 3.15 0.24 -30.06
C MET A 186 1.78 -0.29 -29.59
N TYR A 187 1.59 -1.61 -29.50
CA TYR A 187 0.39 -2.22 -28.93
C TYR A 187 0.12 -1.78 -27.48
N CYS A 188 1.18 -1.56 -26.69
CA CYS A 188 1.11 -1.04 -25.33
C CYS A 188 0.97 0.49 -25.26
N GLY A 189 0.92 1.20 -26.40
CA GLY A 189 0.86 2.66 -26.47
C GLY A 189 2.18 3.37 -26.21
N ARG A 190 3.30 2.64 -26.19
CA ARG A 190 4.66 3.16 -25.94
C ARG A 190 5.35 3.50 -27.26
N TYR A 191 4.90 4.56 -27.93
CA TYR A 191 5.35 4.89 -29.30
C TYR A 191 6.82 5.33 -29.37
N GLU A 192 7.33 6.03 -28.36
CA GLU A 192 8.74 6.43 -28.29
C GLU A 192 9.66 5.20 -28.20
N ASP A 193 9.30 4.23 -27.35
CA ASP A 193 10.03 2.97 -27.22
C ASP A 193 9.90 2.11 -28.48
N ALA A 194 8.75 2.15 -29.15
CA ALA A 194 8.54 1.47 -30.42
C ALA A 194 9.49 1.99 -31.51
N LEU A 195 9.60 3.32 -31.63
CA LEU A 195 10.49 3.97 -32.58
C LEU A 195 11.96 3.66 -32.27
N ALA A 196 12.36 3.75 -31.00
CA ALA A 196 13.73 3.44 -30.58
C ALA A 196 14.08 1.96 -30.88
N ALA A 197 13.19 1.03 -30.58
CA ALA A 197 13.39 -0.38 -30.87
C ALA A 197 13.53 -0.64 -32.38
N PHE A 198 12.70 -0.01 -33.21
CA PHE A 198 12.79 -0.12 -34.66
C PHE A 198 14.14 0.40 -35.18
N MET A 199 14.54 1.59 -34.76
CA MET A 199 15.79 2.21 -35.22
C MET A 199 17.02 1.43 -34.80
N VAL A 200 17.11 1.01 -33.54
CA VAL A 200 18.28 0.27 -33.03
C VAL A 200 18.40 -1.09 -33.71
N ASN A 201 17.31 -1.86 -33.79
CA ASN A 201 17.35 -3.18 -34.44
C ASN A 201 17.60 -3.06 -35.94
N GLY A 202 16.97 -2.09 -36.61
CA GLY A 202 17.17 -1.83 -38.03
C GLY A 202 18.61 -1.41 -38.34
N ALA A 203 19.17 -0.48 -37.56
CA ALA A 203 20.56 -0.03 -37.74
C ALA A 203 21.58 -1.15 -37.50
N LEU A 204 21.40 -1.98 -36.47
CA LEU A 204 22.29 -3.11 -36.20
C LEU A 204 22.19 -4.20 -37.27
N ALA A 205 20.97 -4.51 -37.74
CA ALA A 205 20.78 -5.46 -38.83
C ALA A 205 21.43 -4.96 -40.13
N TRP A 206 21.23 -3.68 -40.47
CA TRP A 206 21.85 -3.05 -41.62
C TRP A 206 23.38 -3.05 -41.52
N ALA A 207 23.94 -2.62 -40.38
CA ALA A 207 25.38 -2.57 -40.17
C ALA A 207 26.02 -3.97 -40.19
N ALA A 208 25.34 -4.98 -39.64
CA ALA A 208 25.81 -6.36 -39.72
C ALA A 208 25.81 -6.86 -41.17
N TYR A 209 24.74 -6.60 -41.93
CA TYR A 209 24.66 -6.93 -43.36
C TYR A 209 25.80 -6.28 -44.14
N GLU A 210 26.01 -4.98 -43.99
CA GLU A 210 27.07 -4.23 -44.67
C GLU A 210 28.47 -4.77 -44.35
N ALA A 211 28.72 -5.11 -43.08
CA ALA A 211 30.00 -5.68 -42.66
C ALA A 211 30.26 -7.05 -43.29
N PHE A 212 29.24 -7.90 -43.43
CA PHE A 212 29.39 -9.19 -44.12
C PHE A 212 29.58 -9.02 -45.63
N ASP A 213 28.87 -8.08 -46.26
CA ASP A 213 29.00 -7.79 -47.69
C ASP A 213 30.40 -7.27 -48.08
N HIS A 214 31.09 -6.60 -47.13
CA HIS A 214 32.46 -6.10 -47.27
C HIS A 214 33.54 -7.05 -46.70
N ASP A 215 33.24 -8.34 -46.49
CA ASP A 215 34.16 -9.36 -45.95
C ASP A 215 34.70 -9.09 -44.52
N LEU A 216 34.10 -8.16 -43.78
CA LEU A 216 34.44 -7.83 -42.39
C LEU A 216 33.76 -8.78 -41.39
N ASN A 217 33.98 -10.09 -41.57
CA ASN A 217 33.26 -11.16 -40.85
C ASN A 217 33.30 -11.04 -39.32
N ALA A 218 34.44 -10.63 -38.75
CA ALA A 218 34.56 -10.45 -37.29
C ALA A 218 33.65 -9.32 -36.78
N LEU A 219 33.61 -8.19 -37.48
CA LEU A 219 32.75 -7.06 -37.13
C LEU A 219 31.27 -7.42 -37.34
N GLY A 220 30.94 -8.06 -38.46
CA GLY A 220 29.59 -8.55 -38.75
C GLY A 220 29.08 -9.50 -37.67
N GLY A 221 29.93 -10.43 -37.20
CA GLY A 221 29.61 -11.35 -36.10
C GLY A 221 29.30 -10.62 -34.78
N ILE A 222 30.13 -9.65 -34.40
CA ILE A 222 29.91 -8.84 -33.18
C ILE A 222 28.60 -8.04 -33.29
N LEU A 223 28.34 -7.42 -34.43
CA LEU A 223 27.12 -6.66 -34.67
C LEU A 223 25.88 -7.56 -34.67
N ALA A 224 25.94 -8.74 -35.27
CA ALA A 224 24.84 -9.70 -35.30
C ALA A 224 24.49 -10.23 -33.90
N ILE A 225 25.49 -10.60 -33.09
CA ILE A 225 25.28 -11.04 -31.69
C ILE A 225 24.70 -9.89 -30.86
N THR A 226 25.22 -8.69 -31.03
CA THR A 226 24.73 -7.49 -30.35
C THR A 226 23.28 -7.19 -30.74
N GLY A 227 22.99 -7.19 -32.05
CA GLY A 227 21.65 -7.03 -32.62
C GLY A 227 20.67 -8.07 -32.10
N LEU A 228 21.08 -9.33 -32.02
CA LEU A 228 20.28 -10.40 -31.43
C LEU A 228 19.95 -10.10 -29.95
N GLY A 229 20.92 -9.61 -29.18
CA GLY A 229 20.71 -9.18 -27.80
C GLY A 229 19.66 -8.07 -27.67
N PHE A 230 19.78 -7.02 -28.49
CA PHE A 230 18.79 -5.93 -28.54
C PHE A 230 17.41 -6.41 -29.01
N TYR A 231 17.37 -7.35 -29.95
CA TYR A 231 16.13 -7.91 -30.48
C TYR A 231 15.36 -8.72 -29.43
N LEU A 232 16.05 -9.61 -28.70
CA LEU A 232 15.45 -10.34 -27.59
C LEU A 232 15.05 -9.41 -26.45
N GLY A 233 15.87 -8.40 -26.15
CA GLY A 233 15.55 -7.35 -25.18
C GLY A 233 14.28 -6.57 -25.54
N ASN A 234 14.08 -6.26 -26.82
CA ASN A 234 12.86 -5.63 -27.34
C ASN A 234 11.61 -6.48 -27.08
N ILE A 235 11.65 -7.80 -27.35
CA ILE A 235 10.54 -8.71 -27.09
C ILE A 235 10.22 -8.76 -25.59
N TYR A 236 11.23 -8.93 -24.74
CA TYR A 236 11.05 -8.93 -23.28
C TYR A 236 10.46 -7.61 -22.78
N SER A 237 10.97 -6.48 -23.29
CA SER A 237 10.49 -5.14 -22.93
C SER A 237 9.02 -4.93 -23.29
N ALA A 238 8.55 -5.44 -24.43
CA ALA A 238 7.13 -5.37 -24.80
C ALA A 238 6.22 -6.19 -23.87
N VAL A 239 6.62 -7.42 -23.54
CA VAL A 239 5.90 -8.26 -22.56
C VAL A 239 5.83 -7.56 -21.20
N SER A 240 6.97 -7.01 -20.73
CA SER A 240 7.04 -6.23 -19.50
C SER A 240 6.14 -4.99 -19.55
N SER A 241 6.07 -4.31 -20.70
CA SER A 241 5.22 -3.13 -20.90
C SER A 241 3.74 -3.45 -20.75
N ALA A 242 3.28 -4.59 -21.28
CA ALA A 242 1.91 -5.04 -21.10
C ALA A 242 1.59 -5.31 -19.62
N HIS A 243 2.48 -5.97 -18.88
CA HIS A 243 2.32 -6.17 -17.44
C HIS A 243 2.26 -4.85 -16.67
N LYS A 244 3.15 -3.89 -16.98
CA LYS A 244 3.16 -2.57 -16.35
C LYS A 244 1.86 -1.80 -16.63
N PHE A 245 1.37 -1.84 -17.87
CA PHE A 245 0.09 -1.24 -18.23
C PHE A 245 -1.05 -1.81 -17.39
N ASN A 246 -1.17 -3.14 -17.32
CA ASN A 246 -2.24 -3.81 -16.57
C ASN A 246 -2.19 -3.48 -15.07
N ARG A 247 -0.98 -3.50 -14.49
CA ARG A 247 -0.77 -3.14 -13.08
C ARG A 247 -1.15 -1.69 -12.82
N ALA A 248 -0.74 -0.76 -13.69
CA ALA A 248 -1.09 0.65 -13.56
C ALA A 248 -2.61 0.88 -13.61
N GLN A 249 -3.34 0.16 -14.47
CA GLN A 249 -4.80 0.22 -14.51
C GLN A 249 -5.43 -0.25 -13.19
N GLN A 250 -4.95 -1.35 -12.62
CA GLN A 250 -5.44 -1.89 -11.35
C GLN A 250 -5.12 -0.98 -10.16
N GLU A 251 -3.89 -0.48 -10.07
CA GLU A 251 -3.48 0.46 -9.01
C GLU A 251 -4.23 1.78 -9.10
N GLY A 252 -4.43 2.30 -10.32
CA GLY A 252 -5.24 3.49 -10.58
C GLY A 252 -6.69 3.29 -10.13
N PHE A 253 -7.26 2.13 -10.40
CA PHE A 253 -8.60 1.75 -9.94
C PHE A 253 -8.67 1.67 -8.41
N SER A 254 -7.74 0.96 -7.75
CA SER A 254 -7.67 0.87 -6.27
C SER A 254 -7.66 2.26 -5.62
N LYS A 255 -6.77 3.15 -6.10
CA LYS A 255 -6.66 4.53 -5.64
C LYS A 255 -7.96 5.32 -5.85
N ASN A 256 -8.65 5.09 -6.96
CA ASN A 256 -9.93 5.75 -7.22
C ASN A 256 -11.02 5.28 -6.25
N VAL A 257 -11.12 3.97 -6.01
CA VAL A 257 -12.05 3.39 -5.03
C VAL A 257 -11.80 3.98 -3.64
N GLN A 258 -10.55 3.98 -3.17
CA GLN A 258 -10.19 4.58 -1.88
C GLN A 258 -10.58 6.06 -1.79
N ARG A 259 -10.29 6.86 -2.82
CA ARG A 259 -10.65 8.30 -2.84
C ARG A 259 -12.15 8.51 -2.76
N GLN A 260 -12.92 7.83 -3.61
CA GLN A 260 -14.38 7.93 -3.62
C GLN A 260 -14.96 7.56 -2.26
N TRP A 261 -14.37 6.56 -1.61
CA TRP A 261 -14.81 6.08 -0.32
C TRP A 261 -14.54 7.05 0.84
N VAL A 262 -13.35 7.68 0.86
CA VAL A 262 -13.03 8.72 1.86
C VAL A 262 -13.89 9.97 1.66
N ILE A 263 -14.07 10.38 0.39
CA ILE A 263 -14.81 11.60 0.03
C ILE A 263 -16.31 11.41 0.26
N GLY A 264 -16.88 10.26 -0.15
CA GLY A 264 -18.31 9.97 0.00
C GLY A 264 -18.79 9.94 1.46
N ARG A 265 -17.88 9.72 2.42
CA ARG A 265 -18.18 9.82 3.86
C ARG A 265 -17.87 11.19 4.48
N ARG A 266 -17.05 12.02 3.84
CA ARG A 266 -16.73 13.39 4.29
C ARG A 266 -17.50 14.37 3.43
N SER A 267 -18.71 14.71 3.84
CA SER A 267 -19.58 15.73 3.21
C SER A 267 -19.06 17.17 3.34
N ASP A 268 -17.74 17.40 3.33
CA ASP A 268 -17.13 18.74 3.33
C ASP A 268 -16.22 18.92 2.10
N PRO A 269 -16.67 19.68 1.09
CA PRO A 269 -15.90 19.95 -0.13
C PRO A 269 -14.66 20.83 0.06
N ASN A 270 -14.48 21.48 1.22
CA ASN A 270 -13.34 22.38 1.46
C ASN A 270 -12.06 21.68 1.95
N THR A 271 -12.13 20.44 2.46
CA THR A 271 -10.92 19.71 2.91
C THR A 271 -10.13 19.08 1.76
N THR A 272 -10.73 19.04 0.56
CA THR A 272 -10.38 18.06 -0.49
C THR A 272 -9.27 18.53 -1.42
N ARG A 273 -9.05 19.83 -1.60
CA ARG A 273 -8.07 20.34 -2.59
C ARG A 273 -6.60 20.18 -2.18
N ARG A 274 -6.30 19.65 -0.98
CA ARG A 274 -4.95 19.65 -0.39
C ARG A 274 -4.43 18.30 0.11
N LEU A 275 -5.19 17.20 0.02
CA LEU A 275 -4.74 15.92 0.57
C LEU A 275 -3.91 15.14 -0.47
N SER A 276 -2.65 14.87 -0.12
CA SER A 276 -1.76 14.01 -0.91
C SER A 276 -2.28 12.57 -0.91
N ALA A 277 -1.83 11.74 -1.87
CA ALA A 277 -2.18 10.32 -1.91
C ALA A 277 -1.86 9.60 -0.57
N ALA A 278 -0.75 9.96 0.06
CA ALA A 278 -0.37 9.45 1.38
C ALA A 278 -1.37 9.87 2.48
N ALA A 279 -1.85 11.12 2.46
CA ALA A 279 -2.85 11.60 3.41
C ALA A 279 -4.22 10.92 3.23
N ILE A 280 -4.56 10.50 2.01
CA ILE A 280 -5.80 9.74 1.72
C ILE A 280 -5.67 8.31 2.22
N THR A 281 -4.53 7.66 1.96
CA THR A 281 -4.24 6.32 2.50
C THR A 281 -4.27 6.35 4.03
N ILE A 282 -3.61 7.33 4.66
CA ILE A 282 -3.67 7.57 6.11
C ILE A 282 -5.13 7.82 6.55
N ALA A 283 -5.90 8.67 5.87
CA ALA A 283 -7.30 8.91 6.23
C ALA A 283 -8.20 7.65 6.15
N VAL A 284 -7.97 6.74 5.20
CA VAL A 284 -8.63 5.41 5.18
C VAL A 284 -8.16 4.55 6.36
N ARG A 285 -6.85 4.57 6.64
CA ARG A 285 -6.19 3.77 7.70
C ARG A 285 -6.62 4.18 9.11
N PHE A 286 -6.81 5.48 9.36
CA PHE A 286 -7.12 6.05 10.67
C PHE A 286 -8.61 6.40 10.88
N GLN A 287 -9.51 6.01 9.97
CA GLN A 287 -10.97 6.18 10.12
C GLN A 287 -11.63 5.09 10.99
N PHE A 288 -10.86 4.22 11.67
CA PHE A 288 -11.35 3.04 12.40
C PHE A 288 -10.94 2.98 13.86
#